data_AF-A0A2V9AE99-F1
#
_entry.id   AF-A0A2V9AE99-F1
#
_cell.length_a   1.000
_cell.length_b   1.000
_cell.length_c   1.000
_cell.angle_alpha   90.00
_cell.angle_beta   90.00
_cell.angle_gamma   90.00
#
_symmetry.space_group_name_H-M   'P 1'
#
loop_
_entity.id
_entity.type
_entity.pdbx_description
1 polymer ?
#
loop_
_entity_poly.entity_id
_entity_poly.type
_entity_poly.pdbx_seq_one_letter_code
_entity_poly.pdbx_strand_id
1 'polypeptide(L)'
;MLELSPRQMQVMERLIEAGFRPIAIPPYESALCMRKGECVAALAPVPNAGMKLLAPPSYLVDGNFSVKLKRGNGEIFVWKKRALAATPERVRELESFKKEIQEILESPPKQ
;
A
#
# COMPACT_ATOMS: atom_id res chain seq x y z
N MET A 1 11.43 -15.30 -9.02
CA MET A 1 9.98 -15.52 -9.21
C MET A 1 9.38 -15.52 -7.82
N LEU A 2 8.49 -14.59 -7.48
CA LEU A 2 7.83 -14.59 -6.16
C LEU A 2 6.85 -15.76 -6.14
N GLU A 3 7.26 -16.89 -5.58
CA GLU A 3 6.39 -18.04 -5.36
C GLU A 3 5.49 -17.75 -4.16
N LEU A 4 4.28 -17.28 -4.46
CA LEU A 4 3.28 -16.99 -3.45
C LEU A 4 2.61 -18.29 -3.00
N SER A 5 2.52 -18.49 -1.69
CA SER A 5 1.75 -19.60 -1.12
C SER A 5 0.26 -19.47 -1.45
N PRO A 6 -0.55 -20.55 -1.40
CA PRO A 6 -1.99 -20.49 -1.69
C PRO A 6 -2.73 -19.45 -0.84
N ARG A 7 -2.36 -19.34 0.44
CA ARG A 7 -2.90 -18.32 1.35
C ARG A 7 -2.55 -16.90 0.94
N GLN A 8 -1.37 -16.69 0.35
CA GLN A 8 -0.96 -15.39 -0.19
C GLN A 8 -1.72 -15.07 -1.49
N MET A 9 -1.92 -16.05 -2.36
CA MET A 9 -2.78 -15.87 -3.54
C MET A 9 -4.21 -15.47 -3.15
N GLN A 10 -4.80 -16.11 -2.14
CA GLN A 10 -6.14 -15.71 -1.66
C GLN A 10 -6.19 -14.26 -1.15
N VAL A 11 -5.17 -13.82 -0.40
CA VAL A 11 -5.09 -12.41 0.04
C VAL A 11 -4.95 -11.47 -1.16
N MET A 12 -4.16 -11.85 -2.17
CA MET A 12 -4.02 -11.09 -3.41
C MET A 12 -5.36 -10.96 -4.13
N GLU A 13 -6.08 -12.06 -4.33
CA GLU A 13 -7.39 -12.06 -4.99
C GLU A 13 -8.37 -11.13 -4.28
N ARG A 14 -8.45 -11.20 -2.95
CA ARG A 14 -9.30 -10.30 -2.14
C ARG A 14 -8.91 -8.83 -2.30
N LEU A 15 -7.62 -8.53 -2.42
CA LEU A 15 -7.14 -7.18 -2.72
C LEU A 15 -7.58 -6.75 -4.12
N ILE A 16 -7.46 -7.61 -5.13
CA ILE A 16 -7.94 -7.32 -6.50
C ILE A 16 -9.46 -7.05 -6.51
N GLU A 17 -10.24 -7.88 -5.82
CA GLU A 17 -11.70 -7.75 -5.69
C GLU A 17 -12.09 -6.44 -4.99
N ALA A 18 -11.34 -6.02 -3.98
CA ALA A 18 -11.53 -4.73 -3.31
C ALA A 18 -11.07 -3.52 -4.16
N GLY A 19 -10.56 -3.76 -5.37
CA GLY A 19 -10.14 -2.72 -6.32
C GLY A 19 -8.68 -2.32 -6.22
N PHE A 20 -7.86 -3.03 -5.45
CA PHE A 20 -6.41 -2.86 -5.47
C PHE A 20 -5.84 -3.44 -6.77
N ARG A 21 -4.70 -2.88 -7.17
CA ARG A 21 -3.98 -3.26 -8.38
C ARG A 21 -2.51 -3.46 -8.04
N PRO A 22 -1.92 -4.63 -8.34
CA PRO A 22 -0.50 -4.85 -8.17
C PRO A 22 0.24 -3.96 -9.15
N ILE A 23 1.25 -3.26 -8.65
CA ILE A 23 2.15 -2.44 -9.45
C ILE A 23 3.59 -2.84 -9.15
N ALA A 24 4.45 -2.76 -10.16
CA ALA A 24 5.88 -2.91 -9.95
C ALA A 24 6.47 -1.53 -9.67
N ILE A 25 7.03 -1.34 -8.47
CA ILE A 25 7.80 -0.14 -8.14
C ILE A 25 9.27 -0.57 -8.06
N PRO A 26 10.18 -0.01 -8.88
CA PRO A 26 11.57 -0.47 -8.99
C PRO A 26 12.31 -0.63 -7.65
N PRO A 27 12.25 0.32 -6.69
CA PRO A 27 12.88 0.11 -5.38
C PRO A 27 12.27 -1.02 -4.52
N TYR A 28 11.16 -1.62 -4.95
CA TYR A 28 10.39 -2.63 -4.23
C TYR A 28 10.14 -3.89 -5.07
N GLU A 29 11.02 -4.24 -6.02
CA GLU A 29 10.87 -5.45 -6.86
C GLU A 29 10.71 -6.76 -6.06
N SER A 30 11.23 -6.80 -4.84
CA SER A 30 11.09 -7.94 -3.92
C SER A 30 9.80 -7.90 -3.08
N ALA A 31 8.97 -6.87 -3.22
CA ALA A 31 7.74 -6.68 -2.48
C ALA A 31 6.54 -6.54 -3.43
N LEU A 32 5.36 -6.90 -2.92
CA LEU A 32 4.09 -6.72 -3.62
C LEU A 32 3.56 -5.32 -3.35
N CYS A 33 3.75 -4.41 -4.30
CA CYS A 33 3.15 -3.08 -4.18
C CYS A 33 1.69 -3.13 -4.66
N MET A 34 0.76 -2.81 -3.77
CA MET A 34 -0.66 -2.70 -4.08
C MET A 34 -1.07 -1.24 -4.14
N ARG A 35 -1.66 -0.84 -5.26
CA ARG A 35 -2.17 0.50 -5.51
C ARG A 35 -3.69 0.50 -5.57
N LYS A 36 -4.33 1.52 -5.01
CA LYS A 36 -5.76 1.82 -5.24
C LYS A 36 -5.90 3.33 -5.35
N GLY A 37 -6.38 3.81 -6.50
CA GLY A 37 -6.37 5.25 -6.82
C GLY A 37 -4.95 5.83 -6.77
N GLU A 38 -4.75 6.85 -5.94
CA GLU A 38 -3.45 7.49 -5.72
C GLU A 38 -2.73 6.97 -4.47
N CYS A 39 -3.26 5.95 -3.78
CA CYS A 39 -2.63 5.36 -2.61
C CYS A 39 -1.89 4.07 -2.95
N VAL A 40 -0.82 3.78 -2.22
CA VAL A 40 0.01 2.59 -2.38
C VAL A 40 0.45 2.00 -1.04
N ALA A 41 0.53 0.67 -0.97
CA ALA A 41 1.14 -0.07 0.12
C ALA A 41 2.15 -1.09 -0.42
N ALA A 42 3.24 -1.30 0.32
CA ALA A 42 4.18 -2.38 0.05
C ALA A 42 3.84 -3.55 0.98
N LEU A 43 3.57 -4.71 0.39
CA LEU A 43 3.32 -5.96 1.09
C LEU A 43 4.53 -6.89 0.94
N ALA A 44 4.89 -7.55 2.02
CA ALA A 44 5.85 -8.64 2.00
C ALA A 44 5.13 -9.96 2.29
N PRO A 45 5.39 -11.02 1.50
CA PRO A 45 4.98 -12.37 1.89
C PRO A 45 5.68 -12.75 3.19
N VAL A 46 4.91 -13.22 4.17
CA VAL A 46 5.42 -13.79 5.42
C VAL A 46 5.38 -15.30 5.32
N PRO A 47 6.51 -16.00 5.52
CA PRO A 47 6.52 -17.45 5.51
C PRO A 47 5.53 -17.99 6.54
N ASN A 48 4.65 -18.89 6.12
CA ASN A 48 3.63 -19.58 6.93
C ASN A 48 2.53 -18.70 7.55
N ALA A 49 2.52 -17.38 7.36
CA ALA A 49 1.56 -16.48 8.00
C ALA A 49 0.70 -15.64 7.03
N GLY A 50 1.08 -15.51 5.76
CA GLY A 50 0.31 -14.75 4.76
C GLY A 50 1.08 -13.57 4.18
N MET A 51 0.47 -12.38 4.17
CA MET A 51 1.12 -11.11 3.77
C MET A 51 1.13 -10.12 4.93
N LYS A 52 2.18 -9.31 5.03
CA LYS A 52 2.25 -8.18 5.96
C LYS A 52 2.62 -6.90 5.24
N LEU A 53 2.28 -5.76 5.82
CA LEU A 53 2.80 -4.48 5.37
C LEU A 53 4.32 -4.43 5.62
N LEU A 54 5.09 -4.26 4.54
CA LEU A 54 6.53 -4.01 4.59
C LEU A 54 6.80 -2.54 4.93
N ALA A 55 5.93 -1.65 4.46
CA ALA A 55 5.98 -0.22 4.72
C ALA A 55 4.57 0.31 5.02
N PRO A 56 4.45 1.39 5.82
CA PRO A 56 3.17 2.05 6.01
C PRO A 56 2.60 2.50 4.65
N PRO A 57 1.28 2.38 4.43
CA PRO A 57 0.63 2.93 3.26
C PRO A 57 0.96 4.41 3.07
N SER A 58 1.14 4.82 1.82
CA SER A 58 1.46 6.20 1.47
C SER A 58 0.75 6.63 0.20
N TYR A 59 0.72 7.93 -0.04
CA TYR A 59 0.24 8.48 -1.30
C TYR A 59 1.33 8.33 -2.38
N LEU A 60 0.95 8.05 -3.61
CA LEU A 60 1.85 8.03 -4.75
C LEU A 60 2.19 9.47 -5.12
N VAL A 61 3.48 9.76 -5.21
CA VAL A 61 3.99 11.01 -5.77
C VAL A 61 4.94 10.64 -6.89
N ASP A 62 4.60 11.03 -8.12
CA ASP A 62 5.42 10.73 -9.31
C ASP A 62 5.63 9.20 -9.47
N GLY A 63 4.59 8.40 -9.17
CA GLY A 63 4.62 6.94 -9.26
C GLY A 63 5.43 6.22 -8.18
N ASN A 64 5.84 6.90 -7.11
CA ASN A 64 6.66 6.33 -6.04
C ASN A 64 6.04 6.54 -4.65
N PHE A 65 6.49 5.72 -3.67
CA PHE A 65 6.10 5.84 -2.27
C PHE A 65 6.56 7.17 -1.69
N SER A 66 5.63 8.05 -1.37
CA SER A 66 5.96 9.31 -0.71
C SER A 66 6.07 9.17 0.80
N VAL A 67 6.77 10.12 1.42
CA VAL A 67 6.80 10.26 2.87
C VAL A 67 5.91 11.42 3.27
N LYS A 68 5.00 11.19 4.22
CA LYS A 68 4.22 12.27 4.83
C LYS A 68 5.10 13.04 5.80
N LEU A 69 5.34 14.32 5.51
CA LEU A 69 6.12 15.24 6.33
C LEU A 69 5.26 16.42 6.75
N LYS A 70 5.45 16.90 7.98
CA LYS A 70 4.86 18.16 8.43
C LYS A 70 5.74 19.31 7.97
N ARG A 71 5.22 20.22 7.15
CA ARG A 71 5.93 21.42 6.68
C ARG A 71 5.12 22.66 7.04
N GLY A 72 5.60 23.40 8.04
CA GLY A 72 4.90 24.58 8.57
C GLY A 72 3.55 24.20 9.17
N ASN A 73 2.49 24.87 8.72
CA ASN A 73 1.11 24.63 9.17
C ASN A 73 0.39 23.48 8.47
N GLY A 74 1.04 22.78 7.52
CA GLY A 74 0.41 21.72 6.74
C GLY A 74 1.21 20.43 6.71
N GLU A 75 0.57 19.38 6.20
CA GLU A 75 1.21 18.12 5.87
C GLU A 75 1.45 18.06 4.36
N ILE A 76 2.57 17.48 3.95
CA ILE A 76 2.93 17.28 2.55
C ILE A 76 3.44 15.86 2.34
N PHE A 77 3.10 15.29 1.19
CA PHE A 77 3.68 14.05 0.68
C PHE A 77 4.89 14.39 -0.17
N VAL A 78 6.07 13.94 0.24
CA VAL A 78 7.33 14.26 -0.46
C VAL A 78 7.95 12.99 -1.00
N TRP A 79 8.36 13.05 -2.26
CA TRP A 79 9.23 12.07 -2.88
C TRP A 79 10.36 12.76 -3.64
N LYS A 80 11.61 12.56 -3.22
CA LYS A 80 12.79 13.23 -3.78
C LYS A 80 12.58 14.76 -3.86
N LYS A 81 12.51 15.33 -5.06
CA LYS A 81 12.32 16.77 -5.32
C LYS A 81 10.84 17.16 -5.52
N ARG A 82 9.92 16.19 -5.52
CA ARG A 82 8.49 16.41 -5.68
C ARG A 82 7.83 16.48 -4.31
N ALA A 83 6.97 17.47 -4.13
CA ALA A 83 6.11 17.59 -2.96
C ALA A 83 4.68 17.81 -3.41
N LEU A 84 3.76 17.09 -2.79
CA LEU A 84 2.32 17.19 -3.00
C LEU A 84 1.68 17.59 -1.67
N ALA A 85 0.74 18.53 -1.69
CA ALA A 85 0.01 18.90 -0.48
C ALA A 85 -0.81 17.69 0.01
N ALA A 86 -0.65 17.32 1.29
CA ALA A 86 -1.51 16.33 1.93
C ALA A 86 -2.80 17.02 2.37
N THR A 87 -3.63 17.34 1.38
CA THR A 87 -4.95 17.93 1.61
C THR A 87 -5.79 16.99 2.48
N PRO A 88 -6.76 17.51 3.25
CA PRO A 88 -7.61 16.68 4.10
C PRO A 88 -8.32 15.56 3.32
N GLU A 89 -8.65 15.78 2.05
CA GLU A 89 -9.20 14.75 1.16
C GLU A 89 -8.21 13.61 0.93
N ARG A 90 -6.97 13.91 0.52
CA ARG A 90 -5.93 12.89 0.30
C ARG A 90 -5.57 12.12 1.58
N VAL A 91 -5.56 12.82 2.71
CA VAL A 91 -5.34 12.19 4.02
C VAL A 91 -6.50 11.24 4.35
N ARG A 92 -7.75 11.64 4.12
CA ARG A 92 -8.93 10.77 4.30
C ARG A 92 -8.91 9.55 3.37
N GLU A 93 -8.50 9.72 2.13
CA GLU A 93 -8.33 8.62 1.18
C GLU A 93 -7.25 7.65 1.66
N LEU A 94 -6.10 8.16 2.12
CA LEU A 94 -5.01 7.35 2.65
C LEU A 94 -5.41 6.57 3.91
N GLU A 95 -6.13 7.21 4.83
CA GLU A 95 -6.64 6.56 6.03
C GLU A 95 -7.67 5.48 5.70
N SER A 96 -8.59 5.75 4.77
CA SER A 96 -9.55 4.76 4.25
C SER A 96 -8.82 3.57 3.62
N PHE A 97 -7.83 3.85 2.77
CA PHE A 97 -7.00 2.85 2.13
C PHE A 97 -6.27 1.98 3.16
N LYS A 98 -5.65 2.62 4.17
CA LYS A 98 -4.93 1.92 5.24
C LYS A 98 -5.86 1.01 6.03
N LYS A 99 -7.06 1.48 6.36
CA LYS A 99 -8.05 0.68 7.08
C LYS A 99 -8.51 -0.52 6.25
N GLU A 100 -8.81 -0.30 4.98
CA GLU A 100 -9.31 -1.35 4.09
C GLU A 100 -8.25 -2.43 3.80
N ILE A 101 -7.00 -2.03 3.50
CA ILE A 101 -5.93 -3.01 3.29
C ILE A 101 -5.64 -3.79 4.56
N GLN A 102 -5.63 -3.12 5.72
CA GLN A 102 -5.40 -3.76 7.01
C GLN A 102 -6.52 -4.76 7.32
N GLU A 103 -7.78 -4.41 7.08
CA GLU A 103 -8.93 -5.31 7.26
C GLU A 103 -8.83 -6.55 6.36
N ILE A 104 -8.38 -6.40 5.12
CA ILE A 104 -8.17 -7.54 4.20
C ILE A 104 -7.02 -8.44 4.66
N LEU A 105 -5.94 -7.86 5.19
CA LEU A 105 -4.79 -8.60 5.70
C LEU A 105 -5.07 -9.31 7.03
N GLU A 106 -5.84 -8.68 7.93
CA GLU A 106 -6.24 -9.24 9.22
C GLU A 106 -7.41 -10.23 9.10
N SER A 107 -8.20 -10.12 8.04
CA SER A 107 -9.26 -11.09 7.78
C SER A 107 -8.66 -12.49 7.65
N PRO A 108 -9.10 -13.46 8.48
CA PRO A 108 -8.68 -14.84 8.31
C PRO A 108 -9.04 -15.33 6.90
N PRO A 109 -8.25 -16.23 6.30
CA PRO A 109 -8.67 -16.91 5.08
C PRO A 109 -10.00 -17.59 5.40
N LYS A 110 -11.03 -17.36 4.57
CA LYS A 110 -12.27 -18.14 4.66
C LYS A 110 -11.87 -19.59 4.39
N GLN A 111 -11.97 -20.43 5.42
CA GLN A 111 -11.81 -21.89 5.36
C GLN A 111 -12.83 -22.50 4.39
#